data_AF-A0A1J4YPS7-F1
#
_entry.id   AF-A0A1J4YPS7-F1
#
_cell.length_a   1.000
_cell.length_b   1.000
_cell.length_c   1.000
_cell.angle_alpha   90.00
_cell.angle_beta   90.00
_cell.angle_gamma   90.00
#
_symmetry.space_group_name_H-M   'P 1'
#
loop_
_entity.id
_entity.type
_entity.pdbx_description
1 polymer ?
#
loop_
_entity_poly.entity_id
_entity_poly.type
_entity_poly.pdbx_seq_one_letter_code
_entity_poly.pdbx_strand_id
1 'polypeptide(L)'
;MIIGKIKRKVKRHIDVYLFPNKVEKQLHKRHGKCLQCGRCCKLVFKCPMLEEKNGIIRCKIYNHRSRVCRLFPINEEDLKDVNYQCNYSFRDYKN
;
A
#
# COMPACT_ATOMS: atom_id res chain seq x y z
N MET A 1 4.65 -4.82 -16.67
CA MET A 1 5.66 -3.79 -17.01
C MET A 1 5.78 -2.74 -15.89
N ILE A 2 6.99 -2.28 -15.57
CA ILE A 2 7.29 -1.32 -14.48
C ILE A 2 6.55 0.02 -14.63
N ILE A 3 6.37 0.51 -15.87
CA ILE A 3 5.70 1.78 -16.19
C ILE A 3 4.30 1.88 -15.58
N GLY A 4 3.52 0.79 -15.61
CA GLY A 4 2.19 0.76 -15.01
C GLY A 4 2.19 0.95 -13.49
N LYS A 5 3.18 0.37 -12.80
CA LYS A 5 3.34 0.50 -11.34
C LYS A 5 3.76 1.92 -10.93
N ILE A 6 4.60 2.58 -11.74
CA ILE A 6 4.98 3.99 -11.53
C ILE A 6 3.74 4.88 -11.63
N LYS A 7 2.96 4.76 -12.71
CA LYS A 7 1.73 5.53 -12.91
C LYS A 7 0.77 5.38 -11.73
N ARG A 8 0.53 4.14 -11.27
CA ARG A 8 -0.31 3.88 -10.09
C ARG A 8 0.27 4.43 -8.79
N LYS A 9 1.59 4.40 -8.61
CA LYS A 9 2.25 5.06 -7.46
C LYS A 9 1.99 6.57 -7.46
N VAL A 10 2.12 7.24 -8.60
CA VAL A 10 1.80 8.67 -8.73
C VAL A 10 0.32 8.93 -8.44
N LYS A 11 -0.57 8.15 -9.07
CA LYS A 11 -2.02 8.23 -8.82
C LYS A 11 -2.36 8.11 -7.34
N ARG A 12 -1.76 7.16 -6.60
CA ARG A 12 -1.95 7.04 -5.15
C ARG A 12 -1.53 8.30 -4.38
N HIS A 13 -0.44 8.96 -4.76
CA HIS A 13 -0.04 10.21 -4.11
C HIS A 13 -1.09 11.30 -4.36
N ILE A 14 -1.53 11.45 -5.61
CA ILE A 14 -2.58 12.39 -6.00
C ILE A 14 -3.88 12.12 -5.21
N ASP A 15 -4.35 10.88 -5.19
CA ASP A 15 -5.58 10.49 -4.47
C ASP A 15 -5.50 10.82 -2.97
N VAL A 16 -4.37 10.51 -2.32
CA VAL A 16 -4.17 10.76 -0.88
C VAL A 16 -4.21 12.25 -0.53
N TYR A 17 -3.63 13.11 -1.36
CA TYR A 17 -3.51 14.53 -1.04
C TYR A 17 -4.65 15.37 -1.61
N LEU A 18 -5.15 15.08 -2.81
CA LEU A 18 -6.18 15.88 -3.49
C LEU A 18 -7.60 15.33 -3.34
N PHE A 19 -7.76 14.03 -3.07
CA PHE A 19 -9.08 13.38 -3.01
C PHE A 19 -9.31 12.61 -1.70
N PRO A 20 -9.20 13.26 -0.52
CA PRO A 20 -9.29 12.58 0.78
C PRO A 20 -10.62 11.85 0.99
N ASN A 21 -11.76 12.46 0.61
CA ASN A 21 -13.08 11.85 0.76
C ASN A 21 -13.23 10.55 -0.06
N LYS A 22 -12.63 10.52 -1.25
CA LYS A 22 -12.59 9.31 -2.10
C LYS A 22 -11.75 8.22 -1.43
N VAL A 23 -10.61 8.59 -0.87
CA VAL A 23 -9.72 7.66 -0.17
C VAL A 23 -10.41 7.11 1.08
N GLU A 24 -11.04 7.95 1.89
CA GLU A 24 -11.78 7.54 3.08
C GLU A 24 -12.88 6.52 2.76
N LYS A 25 -13.72 6.80 1.75
CA LYS A 25 -14.75 5.85 1.27
C LYS A 25 -14.18 4.49 0.89
N GLN A 26 -12.99 4.43 0.31
CA GLN A 26 -12.34 3.17 -0.02
C GLN A 26 -11.77 2.48 1.23
N LEU A 27 -11.21 3.25 2.17
CA LEU A 27 -10.66 2.72 3.41
C LEU A 27 -11.73 2.11 4.34
N HIS A 28 -12.97 2.58 4.29
CA HIS A 28 -14.09 1.95 5.00
C HIS A 28 -14.34 0.49 4.56
N LYS A 29 -13.99 0.15 3.32
CA LYS A 29 -14.13 -1.20 2.75
C LYS A 29 -12.90 -2.06 3.02
N ARG A 30 -11.84 -1.48 3.58
CA ARG A 30 -10.55 -2.12 3.80
C ARG A 30 -10.54 -2.83 5.15
N HIS A 31 -10.18 -4.10 5.13
CA HIS A 31 -10.03 -4.93 6.32
C HIS A 31 -8.58 -5.39 6.51
N GLY A 32 -8.25 -5.78 7.74
CA GLY A 32 -6.92 -6.27 8.10
C GLY A 32 -5.99 -5.18 8.62
N LYS A 33 -4.70 -5.52 8.72
CA LYS A 33 -3.67 -4.63 9.26
C LYS A 33 -2.33 -4.86 8.56
N CYS A 34 -1.47 -3.84 8.57
CA CYS A 34 -0.11 -3.96 8.05
C CYS A 34 0.71 -4.91 8.93
N LEU A 35 1.17 -6.02 8.35
CA LEU A 35 2.09 -6.97 9.00
C LEU A 35 3.56 -6.75 8.58
N GLN A 36 3.87 -5.57 8.03
CA GLN A 36 5.21 -5.23 7.55
C GLN A 36 5.79 -6.22 6.53
N CYS A 37 4.96 -6.81 5.67
CA CYS A 37 5.39 -7.76 4.63
C CYS A 37 6.35 -7.17 3.57
N GLY A 38 6.58 -5.86 3.57
CA GLY A 38 7.54 -5.17 2.69
C GLY A 38 7.14 -5.05 1.22
N ARG A 39 6.02 -5.63 0.77
CA ARG A 39 5.62 -5.63 -0.65
C ARG A 39 5.40 -4.22 -1.21
N CYS A 40 4.68 -3.36 -0.48
CA CYS A 40 4.48 -1.97 -0.88
C CYS A 40 5.79 -1.16 -0.91
N CYS A 41 6.74 -1.50 -0.03
CA CYS A 41 8.07 -0.90 0.03
C CYS A 41 8.99 -1.29 -1.13
N LYS A 42 8.65 -2.33 -1.91
CA LYS A 42 9.42 -2.81 -3.07
C LYS A 42 8.71 -2.60 -4.41
N LEU A 43 7.58 -1.90 -4.40
CA LEU A 43 6.63 -1.90 -5.51
C LEU A 43 7.17 -1.27 -6.81
N VAL A 44 7.86 -0.13 -6.69
CA VAL A 44 8.52 0.55 -7.82
C VAL A 44 10.04 0.51 -7.66
N PHE A 45 10.52 0.75 -6.44
CA PHE A 45 11.92 0.67 -6.05
C PHE A 45 11.97 0.16 -4.60
N LYS A 46 13.14 -0.29 -4.14
CA LYS A 46 13.34 -0.67 -2.74
C LYS A 46 13.41 0.58 -1.86
N CYS A 47 12.42 0.77 -1.00
CA CYS A 47 12.38 1.88 -0.05
C CYS A 47 13.61 1.85 0.86
N PRO A 48 14.32 2.97 1.06
CA PRO A 48 15.52 3.02 1.91
C PRO A 48 15.22 2.78 3.40
N MET A 49 13.95 2.89 3.78
CA MET A 49 13.47 2.65 5.15
C MET A 49 13.10 1.19 5.40
N LEU A 50 13.13 0.34 4.37
CA LEU A 50 12.91 -1.10 4.49
C LEU A 50 14.20 -1.78 4.96
N GLU A 51 14.12 -2.46 6.08
CA GLU A 51 15.15 -3.35 6.60
C GLU A 51 14.78 -4.80 6.30
N GLU A 52 15.74 -5.55 5.78
CA GLU A 52 15.63 -6.98 5.49
C GLU A 52 16.91 -7.66 5.92
N LYS A 53 16.87 -8.33 7.07
CA LYS A 53 18.02 -9.01 7.65
C LYS A 53 17.56 -10.32 8.28
N ASN A 54 18.25 -11.42 7.96
CA ASN A 54 17.98 -12.75 8.52
C ASN A 54 16.50 -13.18 8.42
N GLY A 55 15.85 -12.90 7.29
CA GLY A 55 14.43 -13.22 7.07
C GLY A 55 13.43 -12.28 7.78
N ILE A 56 13.90 -11.35 8.60
CA ILE A 56 13.06 -10.35 9.26
C ILE A 56 12.87 -9.16 8.32
N ILE A 57 11.61 -8.78 8.08
CA ILE A 57 11.24 -7.59 7.29
C ILE A 57 10.67 -6.54 8.23
N ARG A 58 11.29 -5.35 8.25
CA ARG A 58 10.85 -4.25 9.12
C ARG A 58 10.90 -2.90 8.40
N CYS A 59 9.95 -2.01 8.71
CA CYS A 59 10.06 -0.59 8.34
C CYS A 59 10.71 0.17 9.51
N LYS A 60 11.87 0.79 9.27
CA LYS A 60 12.61 1.54 10.30
C LYS A 60 11.81 2.71 10.88
N ILE A 61 10.95 3.32 10.07
CA ILE A 61 10.11 4.47 10.45
C ILE A 61 8.63 4.10 10.56
N TYR A 62 8.28 2.87 11.00
CA TYR A 62 6.89 2.38 10.99
C TYR A 62 5.90 3.35 11.65
N ASN A 63 6.26 3.97 12.77
CA ASN A 63 5.39 4.92 13.47
C ASN A 63 5.33 6.30 12.78
N HIS A 64 6.35 6.66 11.99
CA HIS A 64 6.47 7.93 11.27
C HIS A 64 6.25 7.78 9.76
N ARG A 65 5.62 6.68 9.32
CA ARG A 65 5.31 6.43 7.90
C ARG A 65 4.56 7.61 7.30
N SER A 66 4.90 7.98 6.06
CA SER A 66 4.15 9.00 5.32
C SER A 66 2.67 8.63 5.18
N ARG A 67 1.82 9.63 4.91
CA ARG A 67 0.38 9.43 4.72
C ARG A 67 0.09 8.37 3.65
N VAL A 68 0.80 8.42 2.52
CA VAL A 68 0.64 7.44 1.43
C VAL A 68 1.00 6.01 1.87
N CYS A 69 2.05 5.84 2.68
CA CYS A 69 2.43 4.53 3.21
C CYS A 69 1.41 3.98 4.21
N ARG A 70 0.80 4.83 5.04
CA ARG A 70 -0.23 4.42 6.03
C ARG A 70 -1.54 4.01 5.37
N LEU A 71 -1.94 4.73 4.32
CA LEU A 71 -3.20 4.50 3.63
C LEU A 71 -3.11 3.42 2.55
N PHE A 72 -1.92 2.91 2.23
CA PHE A 72 -1.77 1.76 1.34
C PHE A 72 -2.24 0.45 2.01
N PRO A 73 -2.93 -0.44 1.29
CA PRO A 73 -3.57 -0.23 -0.01
C PRO A 73 -4.80 0.68 0.15
N ILE A 74 -5.06 1.53 -0.85
CA ILE A 74 -6.25 2.39 -0.88
C ILE A 74 -7.43 1.63 -1.46
N ASN A 75 -7.21 0.80 -2.48
CA ASN A 75 -8.25 0.02 -3.16
C ASN A 75 -7.72 -1.34 -3.65
N GLU A 76 -8.58 -2.09 -4.33
CA GLU A 76 -8.26 -3.41 -4.89
C GLU A 76 -7.13 -3.38 -5.95
N GLU A 77 -7.03 -2.30 -6.73
CA GLU A 77 -5.95 -2.13 -7.73
C GLU A 77 -4.56 -2.09 -7.06
N ASP A 78 -4.48 -1.51 -5.87
CA ASP A 78 -3.24 -1.49 -5.08
C ASP A 78 -2.85 -2.89 -4.58
N LEU A 79 -3.83 -3.77 -4.29
CA LEU A 79 -3.55 -5.17 -3.94
C LEU A 79 -3.02 -5.95 -5.14
N LYS A 80 -3.52 -5.68 -6.35
CA LYS A 80 -2.99 -6.26 -7.59
C LYS A 80 -1.52 -5.91 -7.79
N ASP A 81 -1.09 -4.70 -7.44
CA ASP A 81 0.32 -4.29 -7.57
C ASP A 81 1.29 -5.12 -6.73
N VAL A 82 0.79 -5.72 -5.64
CA VAL A 82 1.52 -6.58 -4.72
C VAL A 82 1.11 -8.05 -4.85
N ASN A 83 0.46 -8.42 -5.97
CA ASN A 83 -0.01 -9.77 -6.26
C ASN A 83 -0.84 -10.38 -5.13
N TYR A 84 -1.65 -9.57 -4.44
CA TYR A 84 -2.44 -9.98 -3.28
C TYR A 84 -1.63 -10.53 -2.10
N GLN A 85 -0.31 -10.31 -2.08
CA GLN A 85 0.57 -10.74 -0.99
C GLN A 85 0.63 -9.67 0.12
N CYS A 86 -0.55 -9.25 0.59
CA CYS A 86 -0.72 -8.30 1.67
C CYS A 86 -1.83 -8.79 2.59
N ASN A 87 -1.72 -8.49 3.89
CA ASN A 87 -2.74 -8.86 4.88
C ASN A 87 -3.96 -7.93 4.88
N TYR A 88 -3.98 -6.92 4.00
CA TYR A 88 -5.17 -6.12 3.77
C TYR A 88 -6.04 -6.75 2.67
N SER A 89 -7.35 -6.61 2.80
CA SER A 89 -8.33 -7.07 1.80
C SER A 89 -9.48 -6.06 1.68
N PHE A 90 -10.24 -6.13 0.58
CA PHE A 90 -11.45 -5.34 0.38
C PHE A 90 -12.64 -6.30 0.23
N ARG A 91 -13.63 -6.19 1.12
CA ARG A 91 -14.86 -7.00 1.05
C ARG A 91 -15.94 -6.23 0.30
N ASP A 92 -15.77 -6.08 -0.99
CA ASP A 92 -16.88 -5.77 -1.88
C ASP A 92 -16.89 -6.79 -3.02
N TYR A 93 -17.25 -8.02 -2.67
CA TYR A 93 -17.72 -8.99 -3.63
C TYR A 93 -19.20 -9.22 -3.29
N LYS A 94 -20.09 -8.58 -4.05
CA LYS A 94 -21.47 -9.05 -4.14
C LYS A 94 -21.39 -10.49 -4.67
N ASN A 95 -21.85 -11.45 -3.87
CA ASN A 95 -22.46 -12.65 -4.44
C ASN A 95 -23.58 -12.23 -5.38
#